data_AF-A0A358QWY9-F1
#
_entry.id   AF-A0A358QWY9-F1
#
_cell.length_a   1.000
_cell.length_b   1.000
_cell.length_c   1.000
_cell.angle_alpha   90.00
_cell.angle_beta   90.00
_cell.angle_gamma   90.00
#
_symmetry.space_group_name_H-M   'P 1'
#
loop_
_entity.id
_entity.type
_entity.pdbx_description
1 polymer ?
#
loop_
_entity_poly.entity_id
_entity_poly.type
_entity_poly.pdbx_seq_one_letter_code
_entity_poly.pdbx_strand_id
1 'polypeptide(L)'
;MPVLREDVISRLRRLTALNNSRQQSIEDARHLTEGPFEIQGDNGTIMQVSINAESNQVDTDTGNTYTVVGGLCNCPDFAHTGSCVHIQAAELVRTGSTGSERPETITTNRVTSETPEAVNVQAREEDNQRRKRRSRLEVWQERYGDGQMLSQDDEAFKKLYSAVKTGTAIDYEYENVLAGSENTFGVEIEFADADLRIIARELGELGVGDGEVGGYHSSRQQGKWTVETDGSVTCGRYRGGEIVSPVLRDCPETWEQLEKICDVIKRHGGRINSSCGGHVHICANPLDARSFRWNRLMKIWGGFEDVFYRMASGGQSNGQFRGSTYAAPIASILPSMFFRDRQTDEYEIKRHVGSRYHGLNFQNANTGSSKNTVEFRLWNGSLDPRQIQANIKTSMAVIHASEMVRRTDEATRERAGLIPINQRMPYGQANSSGKDPNDHAEIKSLLDILFVRGKDKATALWLYASSKWQH
;
A
#
# COMPACT_ATOMS: atom_id res chain seq x y z
N MET A 1 37.24 -35.73 58.28
CA MET A 1 36.50 -36.18 57.08
C MET A 1 35.63 -37.36 57.50
N PRO A 2 34.31 -37.29 57.26
CA PRO A 2 33.80 -37.79 55.99
C PRO A 2 33.27 -36.65 55.14
N VAL A 3 33.84 -36.57 53.95
CA VAL A 3 33.40 -35.73 52.84
C VAL A 3 32.12 -36.35 52.31
N LEU A 4 31.03 -35.59 52.27
CA LEU A 4 29.90 -35.95 51.41
C LEU A 4 30.46 -35.99 49.98
N ARG A 5 30.50 -37.20 49.39
CA ARG A 5 30.99 -37.43 48.04
C ARG A 5 30.31 -36.42 47.08
N GLU A 6 31.06 -35.94 46.09
CA GLU A 6 30.60 -34.93 45.12
C GLU A 6 29.29 -35.31 44.40
N ASP A 7 28.95 -36.59 44.34
CA ASP A 7 27.70 -37.10 43.80
C ASP A 7 26.47 -36.67 44.62
N VAL A 8 26.59 -36.51 45.94
CA VAL A 8 25.51 -36.05 46.84
C VAL A 8 25.33 -34.52 46.76
N ILE A 9 26.41 -33.74 46.64
CA ILE A 9 26.35 -32.28 46.47
C ILE A 9 25.80 -31.91 45.09
N SER A 10 26.17 -32.68 44.06
CA SER A 10 25.61 -32.59 42.70
C SER A 10 24.11 -32.94 42.68
N ARG A 11 23.69 -33.98 43.41
CA ARG A 11 22.27 -34.34 43.55
C ARG A 11 21.46 -33.31 44.33
N LEU A 12 22.00 -32.73 45.41
CA LEU A 12 21.33 -31.67 46.18
C LEU A 12 21.20 -30.38 45.36
N ARG A 13 22.25 -29.97 44.61
CA ARG A 13 22.16 -28.82 43.68
C ARG A 13 21.20 -29.07 42.53
N ARG A 14 21.12 -30.30 41.99
CA ARG A 14 20.09 -30.67 41.01
C ARG A 14 18.70 -30.72 41.61
N LEU A 15 18.53 -31.16 42.86
CA LEU A 15 17.23 -31.18 43.53
C LEU A 15 16.75 -29.77 43.89
N THR A 16 17.62 -28.86 44.34
CA THR A 16 17.24 -27.45 44.58
C THR A 16 17.00 -26.71 43.27
N ALA A 17 17.77 -26.99 42.20
CA ALA A 17 17.51 -26.44 40.87
C ALA A 17 16.25 -27.03 40.23
N LEU A 18 15.92 -28.31 40.45
CA LEU A 18 14.66 -28.95 40.01
C LEU A 18 13.48 -28.51 40.87
N ASN A 19 13.64 -28.19 42.15
CA ASN A 19 12.55 -27.67 42.98
C ASN A 19 12.29 -26.19 42.68
N ASN A 20 13.34 -25.40 42.42
CA ASN A 20 13.20 -24.04 41.92
C ASN A 20 12.66 -24.05 40.49
N SER A 21 13.08 -24.95 39.61
CA SER A 21 12.46 -25.08 38.28
C SER A 21 11.05 -25.64 38.37
N ARG A 22 10.68 -26.44 39.37
CA ARG A 22 9.32 -26.93 39.54
C ARG A 22 8.40 -25.89 40.18
N GLN A 23 8.87 -25.09 41.14
CA GLN A 23 8.13 -23.94 41.63
C GLN A 23 8.01 -22.88 40.55
N GLN A 24 9.10 -22.56 39.85
CA GLN A 24 9.09 -21.68 38.68
C GLN A 24 8.19 -22.25 37.58
N SER A 25 8.22 -23.54 37.26
CA SER A 25 7.31 -24.14 36.27
C SER A 25 5.87 -24.25 36.76
N ILE A 26 5.60 -24.31 38.07
CA ILE A 26 4.25 -24.23 38.64
C ILE A 26 3.76 -22.77 38.65
N GLU A 27 4.64 -21.79 38.89
CA GLU A 27 4.38 -20.36 38.78
C GLU A 27 4.21 -19.93 37.32
N ASP A 28 5.02 -20.44 36.41
CA ASP A 28 4.93 -20.25 34.96
C ASP A 28 3.69 -20.98 34.42
N ALA A 29 3.36 -22.18 34.93
CA ALA A 29 2.10 -22.86 34.61
C ALA A 29 0.89 -22.13 35.19
N ARG A 30 1.01 -21.46 36.34
CA ARG A 30 -0.04 -20.58 36.90
C ARG A 30 -0.16 -19.27 36.12
N HIS A 31 0.96 -18.70 35.66
CA HIS A 31 0.98 -17.58 34.73
C HIS A 31 0.38 -17.96 33.36
N LEU A 32 0.44 -19.23 32.97
CA LEU A 32 -0.24 -19.80 31.81
C LEU A 32 -1.75 -20.05 32.02
N THR A 33 -2.26 -20.00 33.26
CA THR A 33 -3.69 -20.24 33.55
C THR A 33 -4.45 -19.04 34.12
N GLU A 34 -3.79 -18.08 34.78
CA GLU A 34 -4.47 -17.00 35.54
C GLU A 34 -3.89 -15.59 35.31
N GLY A 35 -2.88 -15.42 34.44
CA GLY A 35 -2.29 -14.10 34.14
C GLY A 35 -3.04 -13.32 33.06
N PRO A 36 -2.88 -11.98 32.98
CA PRO A 36 -3.26 -11.27 31.77
C PRO A 36 -2.35 -11.71 30.62
N PHE A 37 -2.94 -12.32 29.61
CA PHE A 37 -2.27 -12.75 28.38
C PHE A 37 -2.32 -11.62 27.36
N GLU A 38 -1.18 -11.29 26.76
CA GLU A 38 -1.15 -10.45 25.57
C GLU A 38 -1.48 -11.28 24.34
N ILE A 39 -2.63 -10.99 23.75
CA ILE A 39 -3.10 -11.71 22.56
C ILE A 39 -3.34 -10.67 21.48
N GLN A 40 -2.72 -10.93 20.33
CA GLN A 40 -2.88 -10.09 19.16
C GLN A 40 -4.07 -10.57 18.36
N GLY A 41 -5.09 -9.73 18.25
CA GLY A 41 -6.25 -10.02 17.43
C GLY A 41 -5.97 -10.00 15.94
N ASP A 42 -6.91 -10.53 15.15
CA ASP A 42 -6.84 -10.53 13.68
C ASP A 42 -6.87 -9.11 13.07
N ASN A 43 -7.32 -8.13 13.84
CA ASN A 43 -7.25 -6.70 13.56
C ASN A 43 -5.89 -6.06 13.93
N GLY A 44 -4.98 -6.82 14.54
CA GLY A 44 -3.66 -6.39 15.00
C GLY A 44 -3.67 -5.71 16.38
N THR A 45 -4.82 -5.61 17.04
CA THR A 45 -4.94 -5.06 18.39
C THR A 45 -4.31 -6.03 19.38
N ILE A 46 -3.34 -5.56 20.15
CA ILE A 46 -2.81 -6.30 21.31
C ILE A 46 -3.75 -5.98 22.47
N MET A 47 -4.38 -7.00 23.03
CA MET A 47 -5.22 -6.87 24.20
C MET A 47 -4.65 -7.71 25.32
N GLN A 48 -4.66 -7.18 26.54
CA GLN A 48 -4.46 -8.00 27.72
C GLN A 48 -5.79 -8.61 28.15
N VAL A 49 -5.79 -9.94 28.28
CA VAL A 49 -6.96 -10.70 28.69
C VAL A 49 -6.63 -11.59 29.89
N SER A 50 -7.42 -11.48 30.95
CA SER A 50 -7.33 -12.38 32.11
C SER A 50 -8.45 -13.41 31.99
N ILE A 51 -8.14 -14.68 32.25
CA ILE A 51 -9.10 -15.77 32.09
C ILE A 51 -9.42 -16.37 33.45
N ASN A 52 -10.71 -16.42 33.79
CA ASN A 52 -11.19 -17.18 34.93
C ASN A 52 -11.60 -18.59 34.45
N ALA A 53 -10.71 -19.56 34.69
CA ALA A 53 -10.90 -20.94 34.26
C ALA A 53 -12.09 -21.64 34.92
N GLU A 54 -12.55 -21.18 36.09
CA GLU A 54 -13.70 -21.76 36.80
C GLU A 54 -15.04 -21.23 36.26
N SER A 55 -15.09 -19.99 35.75
CA SER A 55 -16.32 -19.34 35.28
C SER A 55 -16.46 -19.23 33.76
N ASN A 56 -15.47 -19.68 32.98
CA ASN A 56 -15.41 -19.50 31.52
C ASN A 56 -15.52 -18.02 31.08
N GLN A 57 -15.03 -17.10 31.91
CA GLN A 57 -15.03 -15.67 31.63
C GLN A 57 -13.65 -15.18 31.20
N VAL A 58 -13.65 -14.25 30.26
CA VAL A 58 -12.47 -13.55 29.74
C VAL A 58 -12.66 -12.06 30.02
N ASP A 59 -11.83 -11.53 30.91
CA ASP A 59 -11.80 -10.10 31.26
C ASP A 59 -10.79 -9.38 30.38
N THR A 60 -11.16 -8.23 29.82
CA THR A 60 -10.29 -7.40 28.99
C THR A 60 -9.71 -6.22 29.76
N ASP A 61 -8.56 -5.72 29.33
CA ASP A 61 -7.96 -4.46 29.77
C ASP A 61 -8.84 -3.21 29.59
N THR A 62 -9.88 -3.31 28.76
CA THR A 62 -10.93 -2.30 28.59
C THR A 62 -12.05 -2.38 29.64
N GLY A 63 -11.96 -3.31 30.60
CA GLY A 63 -12.90 -3.48 31.70
C GLY A 63 -14.19 -4.24 31.33
N ASN A 64 -14.21 -4.93 30.19
CA ASN A 64 -15.34 -5.73 29.74
C ASN A 64 -15.09 -7.21 30.05
N THR A 65 -16.14 -7.94 30.43
CA THR A 65 -16.09 -9.38 30.69
C THR A 65 -16.94 -10.10 29.66
N TYR A 66 -16.35 -11.09 28.98
CA TYR A 66 -17.02 -11.91 27.97
C TYR A 66 -17.05 -13.37 28.38
N THR A 67 -18.15 -14.06 28.10
CA THR A 67 -18.33 -15.48 28.46
C THR A 67 -18.03 -16.36 27.23
N VAL A 68 -17.18 -17.38 27.40
CA VAL A 68 -16.77 -18.30 26.33
C VAL A 68 -17.12 -19.75 26.67
N VAL A 69 -18.20 -20.27 26.09
CA VAL A 69 -18.69 -21.64 26.37
C VAL A 69 -18.86 -22.41 25.06
N GLY A 70 -18.31 -23.62 24.99
CA GLY A 70 -18.47 -24.51 23.83
C GLY A 70 -17.98 -23.93 22.50
N GLY A 71 -16.95 -23.08 22.52
CA GLY A 71 -16.43 -22.42 21.32
C GLY A 71 -17.23 -21.18 20.86
N LEU A 72 -18.23 -20.74 21.64
CA LEU A 72 -19.02 -19.53 21.37
C LEU A 72 -18.62 -18.42 22.34
N CYS A 73 -18.61 -17.17 21.87
CA CYS A 73 -18.36 -15.99 22.69
C CYS A 73 -19.50 -14.97 22.55
N ASN A 74 -19.86 -14.30 23.65
CA ASN A 74 -20.91 -13.27 23.64
C ASN A 74 -20.43 -11.87 23.22
N CYS A 75 -19.19 -11.73 22.73
CA CYS A 75 -18.66 -10.43 22.31
C CYS A 75 -19.23 -10.00 20.94
N PRO A 76 -19.32 -8.69 20.66
CA PRO A 76 -19.82 -8.19 19.37
C PRO A 76 -19.05 -8.73 18.16
N ASP A 77 -17.74 -8.87 18.27
CA ASP A 77 -16.88 -9.38 17.18
C ASP A 77 -17.24 -10.81 16.78
N PHE A 78 -17.55 -11.68 17.76
CA PHE A 78 -17.97 -13.05 17.49
C PHE A 78 -19.34 -13.09 16.81
N ALA A 79 -20.28 -12.23 17.23
CA ALA A 79 -21.59 -12.13 16.59
C ALA A 79 -21.50 -11.69 15.12
N HIS A 80 -20.49 -10.90 14.75
CA HIS A 80 -20.30 -10.43 13.37
C HIS A 80 -19.46 -11.36 12.51
N THR A 81 -18.49 -12.08 13.10
CA THR A 81 -17.45 -12.79 12.32
C THR A 81 -17.38 -14.29 12.59
N GLY A 82 -18.10 -14.80 13.61
CA GLY A 82 -18.06 -16.20 14.03
C GLY A 82 -16.72 -16.64 14.65
N SER A 83 -15.81 -15.69 14.93
CA SER A 83 -14.52 -15.92 15.59
C SER A 83 -14.17 -14.69 16.41
N CYS A 84 -13.41 -14.85 17.49
CA CYS A 84 -12.91 -13.70 18.23
C CYS A 84 -11.64 -14.04 19.00
N VAL A 85 -10.92 -13.00 19.39
CA VAL A 85 -9.69 -13.10 20.19
C VAL A 85 -9.93 -13.76 21.55
N HIS A 86 -11.14 -13.62 22.11
CA HIS A 86 -11.49 -14.23 23.40
C HIS A 86 -11.60 -15.76 23.30
N ILE A 87 -12.02 -16.31 22.15
CA ILE A 87 -12.04 -17.77 21.93
C ILE A 87 -10.63 -18.30 21.81
N GLN A 88 -9.77 -17.62 21.05
CA GLN A 88 -8.35 -17.97 20.89
C GLN A 88 -7.63 -17.93 22.26
N ALA A 89 -7.95 -16.94 23.09
CA ALA A 89 -7.45 -16.84 24.46
C ALA A 89 -7.87 -18.02 25.33
N ALA A 90 -9.16 -18.34 25.34
CA ALA A 90 -9.70 -19.43 26.14
C ALA A 90 -9.21 -20.82 25.67
N GLU A 91 -8.92 -20.97 24.38
CA GLU A 91 -8.37 -22.20 23.80
C GLU A 91 -6.88 -22.38 24.08
N LEU A 92 -6.10 -21.29 24.04
CA LEU A 92 -4.70 -21.26 24.45
C LEU A 92 -4.51 -21.74 25.89
N VAL A 93 -5.35 -21.26 26.83
CA VAL A 93 -5.30 -21.68 28.23
C VAL A 93 -5.74 -23.14 28.41
N ARG A 94 -6.76 -23.60 27.67
CA ARG A 94 -7.27 -24.98 27.79
C ARG A 94 -6.33 -26.03 27.21
N THR A 95 -5.58 -25.68 26.16
CA THR A 95 -4.82 -26.67 25.36
C THR A 95 -3.31 -26.46 25.38
N GLY A 96 -2.83 -25.31 25.86
CA GLY A 96 -1.40 -24.97 25.89
C GLY A 96 -0.77 -24.77 24.50
N SER A 97 -1.56 -24.65 23.45
CA SER A 97 -1.11 -24.49 22.06
C SER A 97 -2.07 -23.58 21.29
N THR A 98 -1.57 -22.77 20.36
CA THR A 98 -2.39 -22.01 19.40
C THR A 98 -2.83 -22.88 18.20
N GLY A 99 -2.98 -24.18 18.42
CA GLY A 99 -3.05 -25.21 17.38
C GLY A 99 -4.41 -25.34 16.68
N SER A 100 -4.35 -25.15 15.36
CA SER A 100 -5.34 -25.48 14.32
C SER A 100 -6.06 -26.83 14.48
N GLU A 101 -7.36 -26.79 14.21
CA GLU A 101 -8.34 -27.86 13.88
C GLU A 101 -8.67 -28.94 14.92
N ARG A 102 -9.99 -29.08 15.23
CA ARG A 102 -10.82 -30.33 15.20
C ARG A 102 -12.22 -30.11 15.82
N PRO A 103 -13.17 -31.07 15.74
CA PRO A 103 -13.99 -31.48 14.60
C PRO A 103 -15.49 -31.14 14.84
N GLU A 104 -16.22 -30.67 13.83
CA GLU A 104 -17.64 -30.35 14.00
C GLU A 104 -18.54 -31.59 14.08
N THR A 105 -19.19 -31.77 15.23
CA THR A 105 -20.44 -32.54 15.32
C THR A 105 -21.59 -31.65 14.86
N ILE A 106 -22.06 -31.93 13.66
CA ILE A 106 -23.20 -31.30 12.99
C ILE A 106 -24.51 -31.66 13.72
N THR A 107 -25.29 -30.65 14.11
CA THR A 107 -26.75 -30.78 14.22
C THR A 107 -27.39 -29.86 13.19
N THR A 108 -28.03 -30.48 12.21
CA THR A 108 -28.58 -29.91 10.99
C THR A 108 -29.79 -29.01 11.22
N ASN A 109 -29.88 -27.91 10.46
CA ASN A 109 -31.09 -27.56 9.71
C ASN A 109 -30.80 -26.67 8.47
N ARG A 110 -30.99 -27.31 7.29
CA ARG A 110 -31.34 -26.84 5.93
C ARG A 110 -32.00 -25.44 5.84
N VAL A 111 -31.84 -24.54 4.85
CA VAL A 111 -31.42 -24.50 3.42
C VAL A 111 -30.98 -23.03 3.13
N THR A 112 -29.84 -22.72 2.49
CA THR A 112 -29.73 -22.32 1.06
C THR A 112 -28.28 -22.49 0.56
N SER A 113 -28.16 -22.67 -0.75
CA SER A 113 -26.99 -23.13 -1.51
C SER A 113 -25.87 -22.10 -1.66
N GLU A 114 -24.93 -22.14 -0.72
CA GLU A 114 -23.47 -22.01 -0.84
C GLU A 114 -22.98 -22.10 0.62
N THR A 115 -22.20 -23.12 0.98
CA THR A 115 -21.86 -23.37 2.39
C THR A 115 -21.07 -22.18 2.96
N PRO A 116 -21.49 -21.58 4.09
CA PRO A 116 -20.79 -20.46 4.73
C PRO A 116 -19.30 -20.76 5.01
N GLU A 117 -18.95 -22.04 5.17
CA GLU A 117 -17.57 -22.50 5.37
C GLU A 117 -16.66 -22.24 4.16
N ALA A 118 -17.13 -22.44 2.92
CA ALA A 118 -16.29 -22.32 1.73
C ALA A 118 -15.89 -20.85 1.44
N VAL A 119 -16.82 -19.92 1.64
CA VAL A 119 -16.58 -18.46 1.52
C VAL A 119 -15.60 -17.98 2.60
N ASN A 120 -15.69 -18.54 3.81
CA ASN A 120 -14.80 -18.21 4.93
C ASN A 120 -13.36 -18.72 4.71
N VAL A 121 -13.18 -19.90 4.10
CA VAL A 121 -11.85 -20.46 3.78
C VAL A 121 -11.12 -19.60 2.74
N GLN A 122 -11.79 -19.21 1.64
CA GLN A 122 -11.16 -18.39 0.60
C GLN A 122 -10.76 -17.00 1.12
N ALA A 123 -11.64 -16.34 1.88
CA ALA A 123 -11.34 -15.05 2.47
C ALA A 123 -10.14 -15.11 3.46
N ARG A 124 -10.05 -16.20 4.25
CA ARG A 124 -8.90 -16.45 5.15
C ARG A 124 -7.61 -16.68 4.39
N GLU A 125 -7.63 -17.43 3.30
CA GLU A 125 -6.44 -17.67 2.48
C GLU A 125 -5.95 -16.38 1.81
N GLU A 126 -6.87 -15.54 1.31
CA GLU A 126 -6.53 -14.22 0.78
C GLU A 126 -5.91 -13.30 1.84
N ASP A 127 -6.47 -13.25 3.06
CA ASP A 127 -5.89 -12.46 4.16
C ASP A 127 -4.50 -13.00 4.57
N ASN A 128 -4.32 -14.32 4.61
CA ASN A 128 -3.02 -14.95 4.86
C ASN A 128 -1.98 -14.59 3.79
N GLN A 129 -2.35 -14.64 2.51
CA GLN A 129 -1.47 -14.25 1.42
C GLN A 129 -1.08 -12.77 1.51
N ARG A 130 -2.03 -11.89 1.85
CA ARG A 130 -1.78 -10.45 2.08
C ARG A 130 -0.82 -10.24 3.25
N ARG A 131 -1.02 -10.91 4.40
CA ARG A 131 -0.12 -10.84 5.56
C ARG A 131 1.29 -11.28 5.20
N LYS A 132 1.44 -12.40 4.48
CA LYS A 132 2.74 -12.90 4.02
C LYS A 132 3.44 -11.93 3.07
N ARG A 133 2.71 -11.36 2.11
CA ARG A 133 3.25 -10.34 1.18
C ARG A 133 3.73 -9.11 1.94
N ARG A 134 2.91 -8.58 2.84
CA ARG A 134 3.26 -7.42 3.67
C ARG A 134 4.51 -7.69 4.49
N SER A 135 4.57 -8.84 5.16
CA SER A 135 5.74 -9.23 5.97
C SER A 135 7.02 -9.33 5.13
N ARG A 136 6.96 -9.91 3.93
CA ARG A 136 8.12 -9.92 3.01
C ARG A 136 8.56 -8.52 2.63
N LEU A 137 7.62 -7.62 2.37
CA LEU A 137 7.92 -6.22 2.04
C LEU A 137 8.51 -5.46 3.25
N GLU A 138 8.01 -5.71 4.47
CA GLU A 138 8.56 -5.14 5.72
C GLU A 138 10.03 -5.58 5.88
N VAL A 139 10.30 -6.89 5.82
CA VAL A 139 11.67 -7.45 5.89
C VAL A 139 12.57 -6.91 4.78
N TRP A 140 12.03 -6.74 3.57
CA TRP A 140 12.78 -6.16 2.46
C TRP A 140 13.16 -4.70 2.77
N GLN A 141 12.21 -3.88 3.25
CA GLN A 141 12.47 -2.48 3.55
C GLN A 141 13.52 -2.32 4.67
N GLU A 142 13.47 -3.17 5.69
CA GLU A 142 14.48 -3.19 6.76
C GLU A 142 15.88 -3.55 6.24
N ARG A 143 15.97 -4.50 5.30
CA ARG A 143 17.25 -4.97 4.76
C ARG A 143 17.91 -3.96 3.82
N TYR A 144 17.12 -3.26 3.01
CA TYR A 144 17.62 -2.42 1.92
C TYR A 144 17.44 -0.92 2.16
N GLY A 145 16.78 -0.53 3.26
CA GLY A 145 16.70 0.86 3.68
C GLY A 145 18.08 1.42 4.07
N ASP A 146 18.32 2.69 3.77
CA ASP A 146 19.57 3.36 4.13
C ASP A 146 19.50 4.08 5.49
N GLY A 147 18.32 4.08 6.13
CA GLY A 147 18.06 4.73 7.42
C GLY A 147 18.12 6.26 7.37
N GLN A 148 18.35 6.88 6.21
CA GLN A 148 18.51 8.32 6.11
C GLN A 148 17.15 9.01 6.02
N MET A 149 16.82 9.88 6.97
CA MET A 149 15.61 10.72 6.92
C MET A 149 15.94 12.14 6.44
N LEU A 150 15.45 12.50 5.25
CA LEU A 150 15.68 13.82 4.68
C LEU A 150 15.01 14.93 5.49
N SER A 151 13.93 14.62 6.22
CA SER A 151 13.26 15.57 7.13
C SER A 151 14.10 15.93 8.36
N GLN A 152 15.15 15.16 8.65
CA GLN A 152 16.02 15.33 9.82
C GLN A 152 17.46 15.73 9.44
N ASP A 153 17.83 15.56 8.18
CA ASP A 153 19.17 15.88 7.67
C ASP A 153 19.07 16.84 6.47
N ASP A 154 19.11 18.14 6.79
CA ASP A 154 19.03 19.21 5.79
C ASP A 154 20.22 19.21 4.83
N GLU A 155 21.41 18.78 5.26
CA GLU A 155 22.59 18.72 4.38
C GLU A 155 22.49 17.55 3.41
N ALA A 156 22.01 16.39 3.85
CA ALA A 156 21.68 15.28 2.96
C ALA A 156 20.62 15.69 1.93
N PHE A 157 19.56 16.37 2.38
CA PHE A 157 18.54 16.88 1.46
C PHE A 157 19.14 17.86 0.43
N LYS A 158 19.92 18.87 0.85
CA LYS A 158 20.54 19.84 -0.07
C LYS A 158 21.45 19.16 -1.09
N LYS A 159 22.26 18.20 -0.64
CA LYS A 159 23.13 17.41 -1.51
C LYS A 159 22.33 16.64 -2.55
N LEU A 160 21.29 15.92 -2.11
CA LEU A 160 20.44 15.13 -3.00
C LEU A 160 19.66 16.03 -3.97
N TYR A 161 19.06 17.11 -3.46
CA TYR A 161 18.31 18.08 -4.26
C TYR A 161 19.16 18.73 -5.35
N SER A 162 20.40 19.11 -5.02
CA SER A 162 21.37 19.63 -6.00
C SER A 162 21.72 18.58 -7.06
N ALA A 163 21.97 17.33 -6.66
CA ALA A 163 22.28 16.24 -7.58
C ALA A 163 21.13 15.97 -8.56
N VAL A 164 19.88 15.84 -8.08
CA VAL A 164 18.74 15.60 -8.97
C VAL A 164 18.42 16.78 -9.88
N LYS A 165 18.65 18.02 -9.43
CA LYS A 165 18.41 19.24 -10.23
C LYS A 165 19.36 19.35 -11.43
N THR A 166 20.57 18.80 -11.32
CA THR A 166 21.54 18.74 -12.42
C THR A 166 21.32 17.54 -13.35
N GLY A 167 20.31 16.70 -13.08
CA GLY A 167 19.99 15.52 -13.89
C GLY A 167 20.98 14.36 -13.74
N THR A 168 21.94 14.46 -12.82
CA THR A 168 23.04 13.49 -12.67
C THR A 168 22.70 12.27 -11.84
N ALA A 169 21.51 12.21 -11.22
CA ALA A 169 21.18 11.22 -10.20
C ALA A 169 20.03 10.26 -10.56
N ILE A 170 19.42 10.36 -11.76
CA ILE A 170 18.24 9.55 -12.12
C ILE A 170 18.52 8.66 -13.32
N ASP A 171 18.82 7.40 -13.02
CA ASP A 171 18.96 6.33 -14.02
C ASP A 171 17.62 5.63 -14.27
N TYR A 172 17.48 5.05 -15.47
CA TYR A 172 16.40 4.12 -15.75
C TYR A 172 16.80 2.73 -15.27
N GLU A 173 15.97 2.11 -14.43
CA GLU A 173 16.26 0.83 -13.80
C GLU A 173 15.42 -0.31 -14.42
N TYR A 174 15.95 -1.53 -14.46
CA TYR A 174 15.23 -2.72 -14.93
C TYR A 174 15.00 -3.76 -13.82
N GLU A 175 15.70 -3.66 -12.70
CA GLU A 175 15.62 -4.65 -11.62
C GLU A 175 15.29 -3.98 -10.29
N ASN A 176 14.35 -4.58 -9.55
CA ASN A 176 13.96 -4.16 -8.20
C ASN A 176 13.61 -2.66 -8.13
N VAL A 177 12.90 -2.19 -9.15
CA VAL A 177 12.53 -0.79 -9.32
C VAL A 177 11.51 -0.40 -8.25
N LEU A 178 10.57 -1.29 -7.92
CA LEU A 178 9.49 -1.07 -6.95
C LEU A 178 9.84 -1.62 -5.57
N ALA A 179 11.12 -1.64 -5.21
CA ALA A 179 11.58 -1.88 -3.85
C ALA A 179 11.05 -3.19 -3.24
N GLY A 180 11.15 -4.30 -3.99
CA GLY A 180 10.69 -5.62 -3.52
C GLY A 180 9.18 -5.81 -3.51
N SER A 181 8.42 -4.88 -4.11
CA SER A 181 6.97 -4.98 -4.23
C SER A 181 6.54 -6.17 -5.11
N GLU A 182 5.74 -7.06 -4.54
CA GLU A 182 5.03 -8.09 -5.29
C GLU A 182 3.65 -7.63 -5.81
N ASN A 183 3.28 -6.36 -5.56
CA ASN A 183 2.03 -5.79 -6.02
C ASN A 183 2.06 -5.53 -7.53
N THR A 184 0.89 -5.58 -8.17
CA THR A 184 0.76 -5.33 -9.61
C THR A 184 0.41 -3.88 -9.91
N PHE A 185 0.72 -3.46 -11.13
CA PHE A 185 0.35 -2.15 -11.64
C PHE A 185 -0.04 -2.23 -13.12
N GLY A 186 -0.58 -1.14 -13.64
CA GLY A 186 -0.77 -0.92 -15.06
C GLY A 186 -0.58 0.56 -15.39
N VAL A 187 -0.34 0.88 -16.66
CA VAL A 187 -0.19 2.25 -17.11
C VAL A 187 -0.92 2.50 -18.41
N GLU A 188 -1.34 3.75 -18.58
CA GLU A 188 -1.87 4.26 -19.83
C GLU A 188 -0.94 5.41 -20.29
N ILE A 189 -0.40 5.28 -21.52
CA ILE A 189 0.53 6.23 -22.12
C ILE A 189 -0.20 6.95 -23.25
N GLU A 190 -0.64 8.18 -22.97
CA GLU A 190 -1.27 9.04 -23.98
C GLU A 190 -0.21 9.80 -24.79
N PHE A 191 -0.47 9.97 -26.09
CA PHE A 191 0.39 10.73 -27.00
C PHE A 191 -0.41 11.34 -28.15
N ALA A 192 0.17 12.35 -28.80
CA ALA A 192 -0.37 13.07 -29.93
C ALA A 192 0.47 12.87 -31.21
N ASP A 193 -0.08 13.29 -32.35
CA ASP A 193 0.60 13.50 -33.64
C ASP A 193 1.10 12.26 -34.42
N ALA A 194 1.03 11.05 -33.87
CA ALA A 194 1.44 9.82 -34.56
C ALA A 194 0.27 8.95 -35.05
N ASP A 195 0.46 8.21 -36.16
CA ASP A 195 -0.54 7.28 -36.70
C ASP A 195 -0.61 6.00 -35.86
N LEU A 196 -1.74 5.79 -35.17
CA LEU A 196 -1.96 4.64 -34.29
C LEU A 196 -1.75 3.30 -34.99
N ARG A 197 -2.06 3.19 -36.28
CA ARG A 197 -1.98 1.92 -37.02
C ARG A 197 -0.53 1.50 -37.28
N ILE A 198 0.35 2.48 -37.46
CA ILE A 198 1.78 2.21 -37.67
C ILE A 198 2.39 1.75 -36.35
N ILE A 199 2.08 2.44 -35.25
CA ILE A 199 2.53 2.08 -33.90
C ILE A 199 2.01 0.69 -33.51
N ALA A 200 0.71 0.42 -33.66
CA ALA A 200 0.11 -0.86 -33.31
C ALA A 200 0.77 -2.02 -34.08
N ARG A 201 0.98 -1.85 -35.39
CA ARG A 201 1.64 -2.85 -36.23
C ARG A 201 3.05 -3.14 -35.73
N GLU A 202 3.87 -2.12 -35.51
CA GLU A 202 5.25 -2.33 -35.06
C GLU A 202 5.29 -2.97 -33.67
N LEU A 203 4.43 -2.56 -32.73
CA LEU A 203 4.35 -3.22 -31.43
C LEU A 203 3.96 -4.70 -31.56
N GLY A 204 3.10 -5.04 -32.52
CA GLY A 204 2.79 -6.42 -32.87
C GLY A 204 3.98 -7.20 -33.44
N GLU A 205 4.74 -6.59 -34.37
CA GLU A 205 5.96 -7.17 -34.95
C GLU A 205 7.06 -7.39 -33.90
N LEU A 206 7.15 -6.50 -32.90
CA LEU A 206 8.05 -6.61 -31.76
C LEU A 206 7.57 -7.62 -30.70
N GLY A 207 6.38 -8.20 -30.87
CA GLY A 207 5.78 -9.15 -29.93
C GLY A 207 5.29 -8.54 -28.61
N VAL A 208 5.23 -7.21 -28.51
CA VAL A 208 4.83 -6.48 -27.30
C VAL A 208 3.34 -6.17 -27.29
N GLY A 209 2.78 -5.85 -28.47
CA GLY A 209 1.39 -5.43 -28.62
C GLY A 209 0.53 -6.35 -29.48
N ASP A 210 -0.74 -5.99 -29.59
CA ASP A 210 -1.76 -6.78 -30.28
C ASP A 210 -1.65 -6.72 -31.81
N GLY A 211 -0.86 -5.79 -32.37
CA GLY A 211 -0.70 -5.61 -33.83
C GLY A 211 -1.79 -4.77 -34.48
N GLU A 212 -2.88 -4.50 -33.75
CA GLU A 212 -4.06 -3.78 -34.24
C GLU A 212 -4.45 -2.63 -33.30
N VAL A 213 -5.18 -1.66 -33.85
CA VAL A 213 -5.76 -0.57 -33.06
C VAL A 213 -7.08 -1.06 -32.47
N GLY A 214 -7.14 -1.20 -31.16
CA GLY A 214 -8.35 -1.52 -30.42
C GLY A 214 -9.32 -0.34 -30.36
N GLY A 215 -10.60 -0.64 -30.16
CA GLY A 215 -11.58 0.38 -29.77
C GLY A 215 -11.37 0.79 -28.31
N TYR A 216 -11.87 1.98 -27.94
CA TYR A 216 -11.85 2.48 -26.56
C TYR A 216 -12.48 1.46 -25.59
N HIS A 217 -11.71 0.99 -24.60
CA HIS A 217 -12.07 -0.09 -23.65
C HIS A 217 -12.53 -1.41 -24.31
N SER A 218 -11.96 -1.77 -25.46
CA SER A 218 -12.25 -3.06 -26.12
C SER A 218 -11.59 -4.26 -25.42
N SER A 219 -11.98 -5.48 -25.82
CA SER A 219 -11.41 -6.72 -25.28
C SER A 219 -9.91 -6.82 -25.61
N ARG A 220 -9.07 -6.95 -24.59
CA ARG A 220 -7.61 -6.98 -24.71
C ARG A 220 -7.07 -8.40 -24.82
N GLN A 221 -5.99 -8.59 -25.59
CA GLN A 221 -5.26 -9.85 -25.54
C GLN A 221 -4.52 -9.96 -24.21
N GLN A 222 -4.64 -11.11 -23.54
CA GLN A 222 -3.99 -11.31 -22.25
C GLN A 222 -2.47 -11.18 -22.38
N GLY A 223 -1.88 -10.35 -21.52
CA GLY A 223 -0.42 -10.18 -21.43
C GLY A 223 0.20 -9.26 -22.48
N LYS A 224 -0.61 -8.59 -23.31
CA LYS A 224 -0.13 -7.69 -24.35
C LYS A 224 -0.60 -6.25 -24.14
N TRP A 225 0.15 -5.33 -24.76
CA TRP A 225 -0.19 -3.92 -24.80
C TRP A 225 -1.18 -3.63 -25.93
N THR A 226 -2.18 -2.82 -25.64
CA THR A 226 -3.24 -2.47 -26.60
C THR A 226 -3.10 -1.00 -26.98
N VAL A 227 -3.16 -0.69 -28.28
CA VAL A 227 -3.19 0.67 -28.80
C VAL A 227 -4.64 1.06 -29.02
N GLU A 228 -5.13 2.08 -28.33
CA GLU A 228 -6.52 2.53 -28.36
C GLU A 228 -6.64 3.96 -28.92
N THR A 229 -7.78 4.27 -29.53
CA THR A 229 -8.16 5.67 -29.81
C THR A 229 -8.63 6.32 -28.52
N ASP A 230 -8.16 7.53 -28.22
CA ASP A 230 -8.65 8.32 -27.08
C ASP A 230 -9.13 9.71 -27.53
N GLY A 231 -10.38 10.05 -27.22
CA GLY A 231 -11.03 11.27 -27.70
C GLY A 231 -10.44 12.58 -27.16
N SER A 232 -9.63 12.54 -26.10
CA SER A 232 -8.99 13.72 -25.50
C SER A 232 -7.66 14.09 -26.17
N VAL A 233 -7.00 13.13 -26.82
CA VAL A 233 -5.70 13.33 -27.50
C VAL A 233 -5.73 13.05 -29.00
N THR A 234 -6.76 12.37 -29.52
CA THR A 234 -6.86 12.03 -30.94
C THR A 234 -7.31 13.24 -31.77
N CYS A 235 -6.50 13.68 -32.72
CA CYS A 235 -6.86 14.65 -33.75
C CYS A 235 -7.10 13.95 -35.11
N GLY A 236 -8.24 14.20 -35.75
CA GLY A 236 -8.65 13.40 -36.92
C GLY A 236 -8.91 11.94 -36.56
N ARG A 237 -8.89 11.01 -37.53
CA ARG A 237 -9.34 9.62 -37.29
C ARG A 237 -8.29 8.73 -36.59
N TYR A 238 -7.00 9.03 -36.71
CA TYR A 238 -5.90 8.15 -36.26
C TYR A 238 -4.63 8.88 -35.79
N ARG A 239 -4.64 10.19 -35.53
CA ARG A 239 -3.44 10.88 -35.03
C ARG A 239 -3.52 11.12 -33.54
N GLY A 240 -2.59 10.54 -32.80
CA GLY A 240 -2.64 10.48 -31.34
C GLY A 240 -3.56 9.37 -30.83
N GLY A 241 -3.43 9.04 -29.55
CA GLY A 241 -4.19 8.00 -28.87
C GLY A 241 -3.51 7.57 -27.57
N GLU A 242 -3.83 6.37 -27.11
CA GLU A 242 -3.38 5.83 -25.84
C GLU A 242 -2.82 4.42 -26.04
N ILE A 243 -1.75 4.07 -25.34
CA ILE A 243 -1.27 2.69 -25.23
C ILE A 243 -1.51 2.22 -23.80
N VAL A 244 -2.30 1.16 -23.65
CA VAL A 244 -2.68 0.62 -22.35
C VAL A 244 -1.95 -0.68 -22.09
N SER A 245 -1.37 -0.79 -20.90
CA SER A 245 -0.62 -1.97 -20.49
C SER A 245 -1.52 -3.17 -20.16
N PRO A 246 -0.98 -4.40 -20.24
CA PRO A 246 -1.53 -5.52 -19.48
C PRO A 246 -1.29 -5.28 -17.97
N VAL A 247 -1.69 -6.24 -17.13
CA VAL A 247 -1.30 -6.21 -15.71
C VAL A 247 0.20 -6.51 -15.60
N LEU A 248 0.97 -5.54 -15.11
CA LEU A 248 2.42 -5.56 -15.02
C LEU A 248 2.92 -5.90 -13.61
N ARG A 249 4.19 -6.30 -13.52
CA ARG A 249 4.94 -6.61 -12.30
C ARG A 249 6.34 -6.00 -12.38
N ASP A 250 7.00 -5.86 -11.23
CA ASP A 250 8.39 -5.39 -11.19
C ASP A 250 9.35 -6.47 -11.69
N CYS A 251 9.59 -6.51 -13.00
CA CYS A 251 10.55 -7.42 -13.63
C CYS A 251 11.22 -6.75 -14.85
N PRO A 252 12.44 -7.17 -15.25
CA PRO A 252 13.17 -6.57 -16.35
C PRO A 252 12.36 -6.45 -17.64
N GLU A 253 11.58 -7.48 -17.97
CA GLU A 253 10.77 -7.52 -19.19
C GLU A 253 9.73 -6.39 -19.22
N THR A 254 9.14 -6.05 -18.07
CA THR A 254 8.18 -4.95 -17.96
C THR A 254 8.84 -3.60 -18.27
N TRP A 255 10.04 -3.36 -17.73
CA TRP A 255 10.75 -2.10 -17.92
C TRP A 255 11.32 -1.99 -19.33
N GLU A 256 11.83 -3.08 -19.90
CA GLU A 256 12.24 -3.12 -21.32
C GLU A 256 11.06 -2.84 -22.27
N GLN A 257 9.88 -3.39 -21.99
CA GLN A 257 8.66 -3.10 -22.78
C GLN A 257 8.28 -1.63 -22.71
N LEU A 258 8.29 -1.03 -21.51
CA LEU A 258 7.98 0.39 -21.30
C LEU A 258 8.93 1.31 -22.08
N GLU A 259 10.23 1.07 -22.00
CA GLU A 259 11.23 1.83 -22.75
C GLU A 259 11.03 1.69 -24.25
N LYS A 260 10.83 0.46 -24.73
CA LYS A 260 10.61 0.15 -26.15
C LYS A 260 9.35 0.81 -26.69
N ILE A 261 8.27 0.83 -25.93
CA ILE A 261 7.03 1.51 -26.31
C ILE A 261 7.25 3.02 -26.46
N CYS A 262 7.94 3.64 -25.51
CA CYS A 262 8.29 5.06 -25.60
C CYS A 262 9.11 5.34 -26.86
N ASP A 263 10.11 4.49 -27.16
CA ASP A 263 10.93 4.61 -28.36
C ASP A 263 10.11 4.49 -29.66
N VAL A 264 9.23 3.48 -29.78
CA VAL A 264 8.35 3.30 -30.93
C VAL A 264 7.47 4.53 -31.16
N ILE A 265 6.84 5.06 -30.11
CA ILE A 265 6.00 6.27 -30.22
C ILE A 265 6.84 7.44 -30.74
N LYS A 266 8.03 7.68 -30.16
CA LYS A 266 8.91 8.79 -30.55
C LYS A 266 9.39 8.66 -32.00
N ARG A 267 9.79 7.46 -32.44
CA ARG A 267 10.27 7.22 -33.81
C ARG A 267 9.18 7.44 -34.87
N HIS A 268 7.92 7.22 -34.52
CA HIS A 268 6.76 7.51 -35.39
C HIS A 268 6.23 8.94 -35.24
N GLY A 269 6.99 9.83 -34.61
CA GLY A 269 6.68 11.25 -34.51
C GLY A 269 5.69 11.60 -33.40
N GLY A 270 5.40 10.66 -32.50
CA GLY A 270 4.50 10.85 -31.37
C GLY A 270 5.07 11.88 -30.38
N ARG A 271 4.19 12.72 -29.86
CA ARG A 271 4.55 13.84 -28.97
C ARG A 271 3.66 13.88 -27.76
N ILE A 272 4.13 14.58 -26.73
CA ILE A 272 3.33 14.92 -25.54
C ILE A 272 2.92 16.38 -25.65
N ASN A 273 1.68 16.66 -25.30
CA ASN A 273 1.14 18.01 -25.15
C ASN A 273 0.27 18.10 -23.88
N SER A 274 -0.42 19.21 -23.67
CA SER A 274 -1.24 19.45 -22.48
C SER A 274 -2.53 18.61 -22.41
N SER A 275 -2.94 17.91 -23.46
CA SER A 275 -4.06 16.97 -23.34
C SER A 275 -3.62 15.59 -22.84
N CYS A 276 -2.34 15.24 -22.97
CA CYS A 276 -1.81 13.93 -22.61
C CYS A 276 -1.68 13.76 -21.07
N GLY A 277 -2.31 12.73 -20.52
CA GLY A 277 -2.11 12.21 -19.17
C GLY A 277 -1.19 10.99 -19.10
N GLY A 278 -0.66 10.72 -17.92
CA GLY A 278 0.07 9.48 -17.61
C GLY A 278 -0.65 8.72 -16.51
N HIS A 279 -1.65 7.90 -16.85
CA HIS A 279 -2.43 7.23 -15.82
C HIS A 279 -1.68 6.02 -15.28
N VAL A 280 -1.59 5.92 -13.96
CA VAL A 280 -0.98 4.77 -13.27
C VAL A 280 -2.03 4.07 -12.44
N HIS A 281 -2.26 2.79 -12.71
CA HIS A 281 -3.15 1.92 -11.95
C HIS A 281 -2.33 1.07 -10.99
N ILE A 282 -2.58 1.16 -9.69
CA ILE A 282 -1.95 0.30 -8.69
C ILE A 282 -3.00 -0.64 -8.12
N CYS A 283 -2.71 -1.94 -8.03
CA CYS A 283 -3.65 -2.89 -7.43
C CYS A 283 -3.97 -2.47 -5.99
N ALA A 284 -5.27 -2.46 -5.67
CA ALA A 284 -5.82 -1.96 -4.41
C ALA A 284 -5.88 -3.04 -3.31
N ASN A 285 -5.49 -4.29 -3.59
CA ASN A 285 -5.40 -5.37 -2.58
C ASN A 285 -4.63 -4.99 -1.30
N PRO A 286 -3.54 -4.18 -1.33
CA PRO A 286 -2.89 -3.65 -0.13
C PRO A 286 -3.79 -2.79 0.77
N LEU A 287 -4.78 -2.09 0.22
CA LEU A 287 -5.70 -1.26 1.01
C LEU A 287 -6.78 -2.08 1.70
N ASP A 288 -7.13 -3.25 1.13
CA ASP A 288 -8.19 -4.16 1.55
C ASP A 288 -9.50 -3.46 1.98
N ALA A 289 -10.42 -4.18 2.63
CA ALA A 289 -11.66 -3.59 3.15
C ALA A 289 -11.46 -2.91 4.52
N ARG A 290 -10.23 -2.83 5.03
CA ARG A 290 -9.98 -2.26 6.37
C ARG A 290 -9.91 -0.75 6.27
N SER A 291 -10.88 -0.08 6.90
CA SER A 291 -11.04 1.38 6.89
C SER A 291 -9.75 2.14 7.21
N PHE A 292 -8.91 1.66 8.14
CA PHE A 292 -7.71 2.40 8.54
C PHE A 292 -6.67 2.60 7.42
N ARG A 293 -6.56 1.69 6.44
CA ARG A 293 -5.59 1.83 5.32
C ARG A 293 -6.07 2.86 4.32
N TRP A 294 -7.37 2.87 4.03
CA TRP A 294 -8.02 3.93 3.26
C TRP A 294 -7.92 5.30 3.94
N ASN A 295 -8.14 5.36 5.25
CA ASN A 295 -7.95 6.60 6.02
C ASN A 295 -6.49 7.08 5.98
N ARG A 296 -5.52 6.15 6.02
CA ARG A 296 -4.10 6.50 5.88
C ARG A 296 -3.77 7.02 4.49
N LEU A 297 -4.32 6.38 3.44
CA LEU A 297 -4.23 6.88 2.07
C LEU A 297 -4.78 8.30 1.97
N MET A 298 -5.93 8.59 2.57
CA MET A 298 -6.53 9.92 2.53
C MET A 298 -5.66 10.95 3.27
N LYS A 299 -5.08 10.58 4.41
CA LYS A 299 -4.17 11.46 5.17
C LYS A 299 -2.87 11.75 4.44
N ILE A 300 -2.27 10.75 3.81
CA ILE A 300 -1.08 10.94 2.97
C ILE A 300 -1.46 11.80 1.76
N TRP A 301 -2.50 11.41 1.01
CA TRP A 301 -2.89 12.12 -0.20
C TRP A 301 -3.30 13.57 0.09
N GLY A 302 -4.35 13.77 0.88
CA GLY A 302 -4.86 15.12 1.14
C GLY A 302 -3.92 15.95 2.00
N GLY A 303 -3.05 15.31 2.79
CA GLY A 303 -1.97 15.96 3.51
C GLY A 303 -0.90 16.51 2.57
N PHE A 304 -0.62 15.88 1.42
CA PHE A 304 0.45 16.28 0.50
C PHE A 304 -0.04 16.60 -0.92
N GLU A 305 -1.33 16.87 -1.11
CA GLU A 305 -1.94 17.00 -2.45
C GLU A 305 -1.24 18.07 -3.29
N ASP A 306 -0.99 19.25 -2.74
CA ASP A 306 -0.27 20.32 -3.44
C ASP A 306 1.15 19.88 -3.87
N VAL A 307 1.85 19.10 -3.04
CA VAL A 307 3.18 18.53 -3.37
C VAL A 307 3.07 17.51 -4.51
N PHE A 308 2.06 16.64 -4.49
CA PHE A 308 1.82 15.67 -5.56
C PHE A 308 1.58 16.37 -6.90
N TYR A 309 0.73 17.41 -6.94
CA TYR A 309 0.49 18.16 -8.17
C TYR A 309 1.69 18.96 -8.63
N ARG A 310 2.51 19.46 -7.69
CA ARG A 310 3.82 20.03 -8.03
C ARG A 310 4.72 18.98 -8.69
N MET A 311 4.89 17.80 -8.08
CA MET A 311 5.67 16.69 -8.67
C MET A 311 5.15 16.28 -10.06
N ALA A 312 3.82 16.26 -10.24
CA ALA A 312 3.16 15.90 -11.50
C ALA A 312 3.57 16.77 -12.70
N SER A 313 3.89 18.03 -12.41
CA SER A 313 4.30 19.02 -13.39
C SER A 313 5.78 18.91 -13.78
N GLY A 314 6.56 18.12 -13.03
CA GLY A 314 7.98 17.90 -13.27
C GLY A 314 8.29 17.06 -14.52
N GLY A 315 9.58 16.84 -14.78
CA GLY A 315 10.07 16.08 -15.92
C GLY A 315 9.87 16.80 -17.25
N GLN A 316 9.35 16.08 -18.26
CA GLN A 316 9.24 16.53 -19.65
C GLN A 316 8.38 17.81 -19.84
N SER A 317 7.46 18.08 -18.90
CA SER A 317 6.59 19.26 -18.94
C SER A 317 7.21 20.54 -18.39
N ASN A 318 8.48 20.53 -17.94
CA ASN A 318 9.21 21.70 -17.47
C ASN A 318 8.44 22.52 -16.40
N GLY A 319 7.82 21.82 -15.45
CA GLY A 319 7.09 22.41 -14.33
C GLY A 319 5.68 22.91 -14.64
N GLN A 320 5.13 22.63 -15.82
CA GLN A 320 3.75 23.01 -16.16
C GLN A 320 2.81 21.83 -15.98
N PHE A 321 1.81 21.95 -15.11
CA PHE A 321 0.79 20.92 -14.99
C PHE A 321 -0.17 20.96 -16.19
N ARG A 322 -0.64 19.80 -16.67
CA ARG A 322 -1.55 19.69 -17.82
C ARG A 322 -2.93 20.32 -17.59
N GLY A 323 -3.27 20.56 -16.32
CA GLY A 323 -4.56 21.08 -15.89
C GLY A 323 -5.39 20.04 -15.14
N SER A 324 -6.33 20.50 -14.34
CA SER A 324 -7.10 19.68 -13.39
C SER A 324 -8.41 19.12 -13.95
N THR A 325 -8.82 19.46 -15.17
CA THR A 325 -10.10 19.05 -15.77
C THR A 325 -10.35 17.53 -15.72
N TYR A 326 -9.32 16.73 -16.01
CA TYR A 326 -9.40 15.26 -16.01
C TYR A 326 -8.58 14.61 -14.89
N ALA A 327 -8.14 15.43 -13.95
CA ALA A 327 -7.31 15.08 -12.81
C ALA A 327 -7.58 16.05 -11.65
N ALA A 328 -8.84 16.21 -11.27
CA ALA A 328 -9.28 17.18 -10.28
C ALA A 328 -8.82 16.81 -8.86
N PRO A 329 -8.32 17.78 -8.07
CA PRO A 329 -7.92 17.52 -6.69
C PRO A 329 -9.10 17.03 -5.83
N ILE A 330 -8.80 16.26 -4.79
CA ILE A 330 -9.80 15.69 -3.88
C ILE A 330 -9.72 16.25 -2.46
N ALA A 331 -8.61 16.86 -2.01
CA ALA A 331 -8.49 17.30 -0.62
C ALA A 331 -9.52 18.38 -0.23
N SER A 332 -9.98 19.17 -1.20
CA SER A 332 -11.00 20.20 -1.00
C SER A 332 -12.41 19.63 -0.87
N ILE A 333 -12.74 18.52 -1.56
CA ILE A 333 -14.06 17.89 -1.56
C ILE A 333 -14.23 16.86 -0.44
N LEU A 334 -13.13 16.34 0.11
CA LEU A 334 -13.19 15.41 1.23
C LEU A 334 -13.59 16.14 2.52
N PRO A 335 -14.55 15.59 3.30
CA PRO A 335 -14.91 16.13 4.61
C PRO A 335 -13.69 16.22 5.52
N SER A 336 -13.57 17.34 6.26
CA SER A 336 -12.45 17.54 7.19
C SER A 336 -12.33 16.42 8.22
N MET A 337 -13.45 15.78 8.58
CA MET A 337 -13.50 14.64 9.49
C MET A 337 -12.73 13.41 9.00
N PHE A 338 -12.57 13.18 7.69
CA PHE A 338 -11.80 12.03 7.17
C PHE A 338 -10.31 12.14 7.51
N PHE A 339 -9.82 13.36 7.76
CA PHE A 339 -8.45 13.62 8.19
C PHE A 339 -8.26 13.53 9.70
N ARG A 340 -9.35 13.46 10.47
CA ARG A 340 -9.35 13.36 11.94
C ARG A 340 -9.69 11.95 12.40
N ASP A 341 -10.80 11.42 11.89
CA ASP A 341 -11.31 10.10 12.17
C ASP A 341 -10.35 9.02 11.63
N ARG A 342 -10.31 7.87 12.31
CA ARG A 342 -9.53 6.70 11.90
C ARG A 342 -10.42 5.58 11.37
N GLN A 343 -11.74 5.75 11.42
CA GLN A 343 -12.73 4.71 11.15
C GLN A 343 -13.72 5.09 10.04
N THR A 344 -13.44 6.13 9.24
CA THR A 344 -14.27 6.43 8.07
C THR A 344 -14.32 5.23 7.13
N ASP A 345 -15.52 4.77 6.82
CA ASP A 345 -15.74 3.62 5.95
C ASP A 345 -15.20 3.84 4.53
N GLU A 346 -14.68 2.79 3.91
CA GLU A 346 -14.18 2.83 2.53
C GLU A 346 -15.27 3.28 1.54
N TYR A 347 -16.51 2.84 1.74
CA TYR A 347 -17.65 3.23 0.91
C TYR A 347 -17.86 4.75 0.96
N GLU A 348 -17.75 5.36 2.14
CA GLU A 348 -17.89 6.81 2.29
C GLU A 348 -16.76 7.56 1.57
N ILE A 349 -15.52 7.07 1.66
CA ILE A 349 -14.38 7.64 0.93
C ILE A 349 -14.62 7.59 -0.58
N LYS A 350 -15.00 6.42 -1.11
CA LYS A 350 -15.28 6.23 -2.54
C LYS A 350 -16.47 7.05 -3.03
N ARG A 351 -17.51 7.19 -2.21
CA ARG A 351 -18.69 8.00 -2.54
C ARG A 351 -18.32 9.47 -2.75
N HIS A 352 -17.41 10.01 -1.95
CA HIS A 352 -16.94 11.39 -2.11
C HIS A 352 -16.03 11.55 -3.33
N VAL A 353 -15.18 10.54 -3.61
CA VAL A 353 -14.37 10.47 -4.83
C VAL A 353 -15.13 9.71 -5.93
N GLY A 354 -16.38 10.13 -6.16
CA GLY A 354 -17.34 9.40 -7.00
C GLY A 354 -17.18 9.61 -8.51
N SER A 355 -16.20 10.40 -8.94
CA SER A 355 -15.94 10.69 -10.35
C SER A 355 -14.59 10.12 -10.80
N ARG A 356 -14.56 9.60 -12.03
CA ARG A 356 -13.31 9.16 -12.67
C ARG A 356 -12.34 10.30 -12.96
N TYR A 357 -12.78 11.56 -12.90
CA TYR A 357 -11.96 12.71 -13.30
C TYR A 357 -11.14 13.30 -12.16
N HIS A 358 -10.96 12.57 -11.06
CA HIS A 358 -10.10 12.99 -9.95
C HIS A 358 -8.65 12.54 -10.13
N GLY A 359 -7.70 13.32 -9.61
CA GLY A 359 -6.27 12.98 -9.64
C GLY A 359 -5.95 11.64 -8.96
N LEU A 360 -6.76 11.27 -7.97
CA LEU A 360 -6.83 9.92 -7.39
C LEU A 360 -8.26 9.40 -7.57
N ASN A 361 -8.41 8.27 -8.27
CA ASN A 361 -9.71 7.69 -8.64
C ASN A 361 -9.87 6.27 -8.05
N PHE A 362 -11.06 6.00 -7.50
CA PHE A 362 -11.40 4.73 -6.84
C PHE A 362 -12.50 3.93 -7.54
N GLN A 363 -12.97 4.36 -8.72
CA GLN A 363 -14.09 3.69 -9.40
C GLN A 363 -13.82 2.19 -9.65
N ASN A 364 -12.55 1.82 -9.88
CA ASN A 364 -12.13 0.44 -10.09
C ASN A 364 -11.66 -0.27 -8.82
N ALA A 365 -11.57 0.40 -7.68
CA ALA A 365 -10.97 -0.14 -6.46
C ALA A 365 -11.98 -0.99 -5.67
N ASN A 366 -12.56 -2.02 -6.29
CA ASN A 366 -13.54 -2.89 -5.64
C ASN A 366 -12.94 -4.27 -5.40
N THR A 367 -12.91 -4.69 -4.12
CA THR A 367 -12.47 -6.03 -3.73
C THR A 367 -13.24 -7.10 -4.51
N GLY A 368 -12.52 -8.07 -5.09
CA GLY A 368 -13.10 -9.12 -5.92
C GLY A 368 -13.35 -8.73 -7.40
N SER A 369 -13.19 -7.45 -7.77
CA SER A 369 -13.22 -7.04 -9.18
C SER A 369 -11.94 -7.46 -9.91
N SER A 370 -12.07 -7.86 -11.17
CA SER A 370 -10.94 -8.16 -12.05
C SER A 370 -10.01 -6.96 -12.29
N LYS A 371 -10.49 -5.72 -12.09
CA LYS A 371 -9.67 -4.51 -12.20
C LYS A 371 -9.03 -4.07 -10.89
N ASN A 372 -9.57 -4.44 -9.73
CA ASN A 372 -9.33 -3.87 -8.39
C ASN A 372 -8.10 -2.94 -8.25
N THR A 373 -8.21 -1.68 -8.67
CA THR A 373 -7.09 -0.71 -8.75
C THR A 373 -7.48 0.67 -8.27
N VAL A 374 -6.52 1.33 -7.62
CA VAL A 374 -6.53 2.79 -7.44
C VAL A 374 -5.81 3.41 -8.63
N GLU A 375 -6.44 4.37 -9.28
CA GLU A 375 -5.91 5.05 -10.46
C GLU A 375 -5.38 6.43 -10.08
N PHE A 376 -4.11 6.68 -10.41
CA PHE A 376 -3.43 7.96 -10.27
C PHE A 376 -3.47 8.67 -11.62
N ARG A 377 -4.46 9.55 -11.79
CA ARG A 377 -4.66 10.36 -13.01
C ARG A 377 -3.87 11.66 -13.01
N LEU A 378 -3.29 11.97 -11.84
CA LEU A 378 -2.62 13.23 -11.56
C LEU A 378 -1.43 13.49 -12.49
N TRP A 379 -0.77 12.46 -13.05
CA TRP A 379 0.48 12.67 -13.76
C TRP A 379 0.26 13.24 -15.16
N ASN A 380 1.18 14.13 -15.57
CA ASN A 380 1.30 14.52 -16.96
C ASN A 380 1.75 13.34 -17.84
N GLY A 381 1.32 13.33 -19.11
CA GLY A 381 1.86 12.42 -20.10
C GLY A 381 3.37 12.61 -20.28
N SER A 382 4.09 11.53 -20.64
CA SER A 382 5.53 11.56 -20.88
C SER A 382 5.94 10.46 -21.86
N LEU A 383 7.00 10.70 -22.63
CA LEU A 383 7.72 9.67 -23.41
C LEU A 383 9.17 9.53 -22.93
N ASP A 384 9.50 10.12 -21.76
CA ASP A 384 10.71 9.81 -21.00
C ASP A 384 10.41 8.63 -20.08
N PRO A 385 10.97 7.44 -20.34
CA PRO A 385 10.70 6.25 -19.53
C PRO A 385 11.12 6.44 -18.07
N ARG A 386 12.11 7.30 -17.76
CA ARG A 386 12.50 7.64 -16.38
C ARG A 386 11.38 8.36 -15.63
N GLN A 387 10.64 9.24 -16.30
CA GLN A 387 9.49 9.91 -15.71
C GLN A 387 8.34 8.96 -15.47
N ILE A 388 8.02 8.10 -16.44
CA ILE A 388 6.96 7.09 -16.27
C ILE A 388 7.31 6.16 -15.10
N GLN A 389 8.57 5.70 -15.01
CA GLN A 389 9.05 4.89 -13.89
C GLN A 389 8.96 5.62 -12.55
N ALA A 390 9.30 6.92 -12.50
CA ALA A 390 9.16 7.74 -11.30
C ALA A 390 7.69 7.88 -10.85
N ASN A 391 6.77 8.05 -11.80
CA ASN A 391 5.33 8.12 -11.55
C ASN A 391 4.82 6.80 -10.96
N ILE A 392 5.18 5.65 -11.58
CA ILE A 392 4.82 4.31 -11.10
C ILE A 392 5.38 4.08 -9.68
N LYS A 393 6.68 4.37 -9.48
CA LYS A 393 7.37 4.20 -8.21
C LYS A 393 6.70 5.00 -7.09
N THR A 394 6.35 6.26 -7.36
CA THR A 394 5.66 7.14 -6.40
C THR A 394 4.25 6.65 -6.10
N SER A 395 3.45 6.33 -7.12
CA SER A 395 2.09 5.80 -6.96
C SER A 395 2.06 4.49 -6.16
N MET A 396 2.99 3.56 -6.46
CA MET A 396 3.14 2.30 -5.72
C MET A 396 3.52 2.54 -4.26
N ALA A 397 4.48 3.46 -4.01
CA ALA A 397 4.92 3.78 -2.66
C ALA A 397 3.82 4.43 -1.80
N VAL A 398 2.92 5.22 -2.39
CA VAL A 398 1.74 5.76 -1.68
C VAL A 398 0.84 4.64 -1.18
N ILE A 399 0.59 3.61 -2.00
CA ILE A 399 -0.23 2.46 -1.61
C ILE A 399 0.48 1.61 -0.55
N HIS A 400 1.78 1.36 -0.69
CA HIS A 400 2.55 0.61 0.32
C HIS A 400 2.66 1.34 1.66
N ALA A 401 2.90 2.65 1.64
CA ALA A 401 2.87 3.47 2.85
C ALA A 401 1.48 3.43 3.51
N SER A 402 0.42 3.43 2.70
CA SER A 402 -0.96 3.29 3.16
C SER A 402 -1.26 1.92 3.76
N GLU A 403 -0.56 0.85 3.35
CA GLU A 403 -0.66 -0.49 3.94
C GLU A 403 0.15 -0.60 5.25
N MET A 404 1.39 -0.11 5.26
CA MET A 404 2.40 -0.49 6.25
C MET A 404 2.64 0.54 7.35
N VAL A 405 2.71 1.84 7.02
CA VAL A 405 3.26 2.88 7.92
C VAL A 405 2.31 3.19 9.08
N ARG A 406 2.63 2.71 10.28
CA ARG A 406 1.74 2.77 11.45
C ARG A 406 2.51 3.08 12.74
N ARG A 407 1.91 3.89 13.60
CA ARG A 407 2.51 4.29 14.90
C ARG A 407 2.73 3.14 15.87
N THR A 408 1.94 2.07 15.73
CA THR A 408 2.00 0.88 16.58
C THR A 408 3.18 -0.04 16.24
N ASP A 409 3.82 0.17 15.10
CA ASP A 409 4.95 -0.63 14.65
C ASP A 409 6.24 0.17 14.84
N GLU A 410 7.19 -0.39 15.59
CA GLU A 410 8.46 0.25 15.89
C GLU A 410 9.23 0.62 14.62
N ALA A 411 9.26 -0.26 13.62
CA ALA A 411 10.01 -0.06 12.38
C ALA A 411 9.45 1.09 11.51
N THR A 412 8.18 1.48 11.70
CA THR A 412 7.55 2.55 10.92
C THR A 412 7.03 3.71 11.76
N ARG A 413 7.24 3.69 13.08
CA ARG A 413 6.68 4.67 14.03
C ARG A 413 7.09 6.09 13.68
N GLU A 414 8.36 6.29 13.37
CA GLU A 414 8.93 7.59 13.03
C GLU A 414 8.35 8.14 11.73
N ARG A 415 8.30 7.31 10.67
CA ARG A 415 7.63 7.63 9.40
C ARG A 415 6.15 7.94 9.59
N ALA A 416 5.46 7.23 10.46
CA ALA A 416 4.07 7.49 10.80
C ALA A 416 3.87 8.80 11.58
N GLY A 417 4.92 9.30 12.23
CA GLY A 417 4.97 10.63 12.85
C GLY A 417 4.84 11.77 11.84
N LEU A 418 5.35 11.57 10.61
CA LEU A 418 5.37 12.57 9.55
C LEU A 418 4.05 12.71 8.79
N ILE A 419 3.14 11.73 8.90
CA ILE A 419 1.84 11.78 8.22
C ILE A 419 1.00 12.92 8.85
N PRO A 420 0.58 13.93 8.06
CA PRO A 420 -0.21 15.04 8.57
C PRO A 420 -1.49 14.57 9.26
N ILE A 421 -1.77 15.11 10.45
CA ILE A 421 -2.99 14.85 11.20
C ILE A 421 -3.84 16.11 11.15
N ASN A 422 -5.13 15.98 10.83
CA ASN A 422 -6.09 17.09 10.79
C ASN A 422 -5.73 18.23 9.83
N GLN A 423 -4.74 18.04 8.96
CA GLN A 423 -4.26 19.03 8.01
C GLN A 423 -4.43 18.49 6.59
N ARG A 424 -5.03 19.32 5.74
CA ARG A 424 -5.06 19.13 4.30
C ARG A 424 -4.25 20.23 3.64
N MET A 425 -3.58 19.88 2.55
CA MET A 425 -2.83 20.80 1.70
C MET A 425 -3.41 20.76 0.28
N PRO A 426 -4.62 21.34 0.05
CA PRO A 426 -5.22 21.40 -1.27
C PRO A 426 -4.29 21.98 -2.33
N TYR A 427 -4.44 21.45 -3.55
CA TYR A 427 -3.85 22.00 -4.75
C TYR A 427 -3.96 23.53 -4.84
N GLY A 428 -2.85 24.21 -5.10
CA GLY A 428 -2.75 25.67 -5.22
C GLY A 428 -2.52 26.40 -3.89
N GLN A 429 -2.49 25.68 -2.76
CA GLN A 429 -2.32 26.29 -1.44
C GLN A 429 -1.00 27.03 -1.29
N ALA A 430 0.13 26.46 -1.73
CA ALA A 430 1.45 27.06 -1.61
C ALA A 430 1.51 28.44 -2.27
N ASN A 431 0.95 28.57 -3.48
CA ASN A 431 0.88 29.85 -4.18
C ASN A 431 -0.07 30.82 -3.48
N SER A 432 -1.26 30.37 -3.07
CA SER A 432 -2.24 31.24 -2.39
C SER A 432 -1.77 31.78 -1.04
N SER A 433 -0.91 31.04 -0.34
CA SER A 433 -0.34 31.40 0.97
C SER A 433 0.98 32.14 0.88
N GLY A 434 1.55 32.34 -0.31
CA GLY A 434 2.87 32.96 -0.49
C GLY A 434 3.99 32.12 0.13
N LYS A 435 3.87 30.78 0.07
CA LYS A 435 4.87 29.85 0.61
C LYS A 435 6.24 30.13 0.01
N ASP A 436 7.27 30.17 0.85
CA ASP A 436 8.65 30.31 0.40
C ASP A 436 9.00 29.18 -0.59
N PRO A 437 9.42 29.49 -1.83
CA PRO A 437 9.82 28.48 -2.80
C PRO A 437 10.97 27.58 -2.34
N ASN A 438 11.78 28.03 -1.37
CA ASN A 438 12.89 27.29 -0.76
C ASN A 438 12.49 26.48 0.47
N ASP A 439 11.24 26.61 0.94
CA ASP A 439 10.70 25.72 1.95
C ASP A 439 10.39 24.36 1.32
N HIS A 440 11.04 23.33 1.87
CA HIS A 440 10.99 21.96 1.38
C HIS A 440 10.55 20.97 2.48
N ALA A 441 9.96 21.47 3.58
CA ALA A 441 9.54 20.64 4.71
C ALA A 441 8.58 19.51 4.29
N GLU A 442 7.59 19.81 3.44
CA GLU A 442 6.57 18.85 3.04
C GLU A 442 7.12 17.77 2.11
N ILE A 443 7.96 18.14 1.13
CA ILE A 443 8.57 17.15 0.23
C ILE A 443 9.53 16.25 1.01
N LYS A 444 10.32 16.80 1.96
CA LYS A 444 11.18 15.99 2.84
C LYS A 444 10.37 14.95 3.60
N SER A 445 9.26 15.38 4.21
CA SER A 445 8.37 14.52 4.98
C SER A 445 7.71 13.46 4.10
N LEU A 446 7.21 13.85 2.92
CA LEU A 446 6.59 12.93 1.96
C LEU A 446 7.57 11.84 1.52
N LEU A 447 8.80 12.20 1.16
CA LEU A 447 9.82 11.24 0.72
C LEU A 447 10.17 10.22 1.80
N ASP A 448 10.26 10.65 3.06
CA ASP A 448 10.54 9.75 4.20
C ASP A 448 9.34 8.86 4.56
N ILE A 449 8.11 9.34 4.33
CA ILE A 449 6.91 8.50 4.46
C ILE A 449 6.91 7.42 3.37
N LEU A 450 7.21 7.78 2.13
CA LEU A 450 7.04 6.88 0.97
C LEU A 450 8.20 5.89 0.79
N PHE A 451 9.44 6.32 1.05
CA PHE A 451 10.62 5.57 0.62
C PHE A 451 11.63 5.33 1.75
N VAL A 452 12.28 4.17 1.70
CA VAL A 452 13.38 3.81 2.60
C VAL A 452 14.75 3.81 1.92
N ARG A 453 14.81 3.81 0.58
CA ARG A 453 16.04 3.90 -0.20
C ARG A 453 16.26 5.32 -0.70
N GLY A 454 17.47 5.85 -0.54
CA GLY A 454 17.86 7.17 -1.02
C GLY A 454 17.74 7.32 -2.54
N LYS A 455 17.99 6.25 -3.31
CA LYS A 455 17.77 6.27 -4.77
C LYS A 455 16.31 6.47 -5.16
N ASP A 456 15.36 5.89 -4.41
CA ASP A 456 13.94 6.07 -4.68
C ASP A 456 13.48 7.47 -4.27
N LYS A 457 14.03 7.99 -3.16
CA LYS A 457 13.86 9.39 -2.77
C LYS A 457 14.38 10.32 -3.85
N ALA A 458 15.53 10.01 -4.45
CA ALA A 458 16.09 10.77 -5.56
C ALA A 458 15.12 10.82 -6.74
N THR A 459 14.61 9.65 -7.17
CA THR A 459 13.67 9.53 -8.30
C THR A 459 12.44 10.43 -8.11
N ALA A 460 11.80 10.38 -6.93
CA ALA A 460 10.65 11.23 -6.64
C ALA A 460 11.03 12.71 -6.44
N LEU A 461 12.16 13.00 -5.80
CA LEU A 461 12.65 14.36 -5.61
C LEU A 461 13.00 15.04 -6.94
N TRP A 462 13.44 14.29 -7.96
CA TRP A 462 13.68 14.84 -9.29
C TRP A 462 12.43 15.40 -9.95
N LEU A 463 11.28 14.72 -9.81
CA LEU A 463 9.99 15.25 -10.26
C LEU A 463 9.69 16.59 -9.59
N TYR A 464 9.92 16.68 -8.27
CA TYR A 464 9.75 17.93 -7.52
C TYR A 464 10.78 19.01 -7.91
N ALA A 465 12.04 18.66 -8.11
CA ALA A 465 13.12 19.60 -8.42
C ALA A 465 13.02 20.20 -9.84
N SER A 466 12.42 19.45 -10.77
CA SER A 466 12.14 19.88 -12.15
C SER A 466 10.76 20.55 -12.31
N SER A 467 10.12 20.91 -11.19
CA SER A 467 8.76 21.46 -11.15
C SER A 467 8.68 22.84 -10.49
N LYS A 468 7.47 23.40 -10.47
CA LYS A 468 7.10 24.61 -9.73
C LYS A 468 5.73 24.43 -9.06
N TRP A 469 5.40 25.31 -8.12
CA TRP A 469 4.06 25.34 -7.52
C TRP A 469 3.01 25.72 -8.56
N GLN A 470 1.87 25.04 -8.52
CA GLN A 470 0.78 25.18 -9.48
C GLN A 470 -0.32 26.11 -8.96
N HIS A 471 -1.10 26.72 -9.87
CA HIS A 471 -2.15 27.70 -9.55
C HIS A 471 -3.56 27.11 -9.58
#